data_AF-A0A928IRJ2-F1
#
_entry.id   AF-A0A928IRJ2-F1
#
_cell.length_a   1.000
_cell.length_b   1.000
_cell.length_c   1.000
_cell.angle_alpha   90.00
_cell.angle_beta   90.00
_cell.angle_gamma   90.00
#
_symmetry.space_group_name_H-M   'P 1'
#
loop_
_entity.id
_entity.type
_entity.pdbx_description
1 polymer ?
#
loop_
_entity_poly.entity_id
_entity_poly.type
_entity_poly.pdbx_seq_one_letter_code
_entity_poly.pdbx_strand_id
1 'polypeptide(L)'
;MEEKNEKLTAIMSIPPEERIVVDEPQSPPIKKKRKVFKISLIVYSCVWAFICIATLTVLWILLDSFQKSDAQTAAEDAIGAISEDRWTLFLENNIYVSEFEDSKTATKLAYKHYLEGKTLICSRKAAECNENTEVFGISNGDRTVCKLILKKSGTGTFGFARWSFDKLSPADKALDDVNKPITVLLPQDSELLINGITADLSTGEKADCPFDAPGEDEPDYLLYSFKKPWSAYELEAYAVNGTEKSLLSAIDGNGRTDYVYDIPWRSGCKIIVPAGSELYVNGERLSTDYISESNIQYHAISPLEAHLENAPKDTVYVVDGLYGEPTVKALYNGEEMTFDVADGVYTFHLPYSLMEYSVLVPNDATVSINGIVLGDEYITESGILYNEVSEYSDILVNAKTLCRYKAEGLLFKPEIAVVDSFGSPCELTRTAANEYCCNAAPSPELIGVYDQFTKDFAVAMVEYSMEGRDYVYQNLTEVLAFTGFQSNAYNVINDSLMGMYWQMNHKLSYNSLYTDNYISYADNAFTCDIHFDVVGERIQYPGRMDYSAGIYKVLCIETGGTIKIMELSIETASNSANAEE
;
A
#
# COMPACT_ATOMS: atom_id res chain seq x y z
N MET A 1 -114.91 51.55 -16.93
CA MET A 1 -115.64 52.24 -15.85
C MET A 1 -115.74 51.28 -14.67
N GLU A 2 -115.55 51.67 -13.42
CA GLU A 2 -115.12 52.96 -12.84
C GLU A 2 -114.66 52.66 -11.39
N GLU A 3 -113.66 53.34 -10.83
CA GLU A 3 -113.82 54.55 -9.99
C GLU A 3 -114.80 54.41 -8.80
N LYS A 4 -114.59 55.01 -7.63
CA LYS A 4 -113.44 55.82 -7.14
C LYS A 4 -113.48 55.88 -5.61
N ASN A 5 -112.35 56.29 -5.05
CA ASN A 5 -112.21 57.35 -4.04
C ASN A 5 -113.33 57.67 -3.02
N GLU A 6 -112.82 57.94 -1.82
CA GLU A 6 -113.26 59.02 -0.93
C GLU A 6 -114.65 58.80 -0.27
N LYS A 7 -115.03 59.47 0.81
CA LYS A 7 -114.70 60.83 1.28
C LYS A 7 -114.81 60.92 2.81
N LEU A 8 -114.37 62.05 3.38
CA LEU A 8 -114.65 62.54 4.76
C LEU A 8 -114.00 61.68 5.88
N THR A 9 -113.33 62.20 6.92
CA THR A 9 -113.31 63.50 7.63
C THR A 9 -114.53 63.79 8.50
N ALA A 10 -114.30 64.02 9.80
CA ALA A 10 -115.16 64.71 10.80
C ALA A 10 -116.63 64.22 10.92
N ILE A 11 -117.03 63.55 12.02
CA ILE A 11 -117.39 64.19 13.30
C ILE A 11 -118.23 65.46 13.10
N MET A 12 -119.53 65.41 13.44
CA MET A 12 -120.20 66.54 14.09
C MET A 12 -121.59 66.17 14.64
N SER A 13 -121.80 66.44 15.92
CA SER A 13 -122.99 67.18 16.36
C SER A 13 -122.67 68.03 17.60
N ILE A 14 -123.13 69.28 17.56
CA ILE A 14 -123.62 70.01 18.73
C ILE A 14 -125.17 69.93 18.62
N PRO A 15 -125.92 70.18 19.70
CA PRO A 15 -126.63 69.19 20.48
C PRO A 15 -127.80 68.45 19.74
N PRO A 16 -129.11 68.77 19.87
CA PRO A 16 -130.20 67.83 19.53
C PRO A 16 -130.69 68.01 18.06
N GLU A 17 -131.72 67.38 17.50
CA GLU A 17 -132.85 66.54 17.94
C GLU A 17 -133.04 65.44 16.85
N GLU A 18 -133.94 64.44 16.89
CA GLU A 18 -135.04 64.04 17.79
C GLU A 18 -135.07 62.50 17.88
N ARG A 19 -135.70 61.93 18.91
CA ARG A 19 -136.22 60.55 18.91
C ARG A 19 -137.51 60.48 19.71
N ILE A 20 -138.62 60.13 19.07
CA ILE A 20 -139.81 59.64 19.76
C ILE A 20 -139.63 58.13 20.03
N VAL A 21 -139.29 57.79 21.30
CA VAL A 21 -139.79 56.61 22.06
C VAL A 21 -139.25 55.21 21.59
N VAL A 22 -139.07 54.12 22.38
CA VAL A 22 -139.42 53.70 23.76
C VAL A 22 -138.23 52.96 24.46
N ASP A 23 -138.17 53.06 25.79
CA ASP A 23 -137.77 52.13 26.90
C ASP A 23 -136.49 51.25 26.99
N GLU A 24 -135.96 51.29 28.23
CA GLU A 24 -134.96 50.47 28.96
C GLU A 24 -135.56 49.12 29.51
N PRO A 25 -134.86 48.17 30.20
CA PRO A 25 -133.65 48.35 31.05
C PRO A 25 -132.60 47.18 31.17
N GLN A 26 -131.54 47.43 31.97
CA GLN A 26 -130.74 46.48 32.82
C GLN A 26 -129.79 45.40 32.21
N SER A 27 -128.71 45.07 32.94
CA SER A 27 -127.53 44.30 32.44
C SER A 27 -126.90 43.28 33.44
N PRO A 28 -126.49 42.08 32.99
CA PRO A 28 -125.56 41.19 33.72
C PRO A 28 -124.34 40.64 32.89
N PRO A 29 -123.35 39.94 33.48
CA PRO A 29 -122.05 39.61 32.84
C PRO A 29 -121.89 38.17 32.28
N ILE A 30 -120.90 37.93 31.38
CA ILE A 30 -120.71 36.66 30.63
C ILE A 30 -119.25 36.08 30.71
N LYS A 31 -119.12 34.74 30.65
CA LYS A 31 -117.88 33.93 30.88
C LYS A 31 -117.15 33.45 29.59
N LYS A 32 -115.88 33.03 29.75
CA LYS A 32 -114.91 32.63 28.69
C LYS A 32 -115.13 31.23 28.07
N LYS A 33 -115.10 31.10 26.73
CA LYS A 33 -114.94 29.83 25.96
C LYS A 33 -113.59 29.75 25.20
N ARG A 34 -112.44 29.82 25.89
CA ARG A 34 -111.09 29.82 25.24
C ARG A 34 -110.31 28.49 25.26
N LYS A 35 -110.77 27.44 25.97
CA LYS A 35 -110.02 26.17 26.11
C LYS A 35 -110.19 25.19 24.94
N VAL A 36 -111.41 25.01 24.42
CA VAL A 36 -111.70 23.97 23.41
C VAL A 36 -110.95 24.20 22.10
N PHE A 37 -110.99 25.42 21.55
CA PHE A 37 -110.29 25.78 20.31
C PHE A 37 -108.78 25.50 20.38
N LYS A 38 -108.13 25.75 21.53
CA LYS A 38 -106.70 25.47 21.70
C LYS A 38 -106.39 23.96 21.68
N ILE A 39 -107.23 23.14 22.30
CA ILE A 39 -107.03 21.67 22.32
C ILE A 39 -107.23 21.10 20.90
N SER A 40 -108.27 21.52 20.18
CA SER A 40 -108.50 21.11 18.79
C SER A 40 -107.37 21.53 17.85
N LEU A 41 -106.83 22.76 18.01
CA LEU A 41 -105.70 23.23 17.22
C LEU A 41 -104.42 22.42 17.51
N ILE A 42 -104.16 22.08 18.78
CA ILE A 42 -103.01 21.23 19.17
C ILE A 42 -103.15 19.84 18.55
N VAL A 43 -104.30 19.18 18.66
CA VAL A 43 -104.51 17.84 18.06
C VAL A 43 -104.35 17.89 16.54
N TYR A 44 -104.92 18.89 15.86
CA TYR A 44 -104.77 19.05 14.42
C TYR A 44 -103.31 19.32 14.02
N SER A 45 -102.59 20.15 14.79
CA SER A 45 -101.16 20.40 14.59
C SER A 45 -100.30 19.18 14.87
N CYS A 46 -100.64 18.33 15.84
CA CYS A 46 -99.94 17.08 16.12
C CYS A 46 -100.17 16.04 15.01
N VAL A 47 -101.38 15.95 14.46
CA VAL A 47 -101.67 15.08 13.30
C VAL A 47 -100.90 15.55 12.08
N TRP A 48 -100.91 16.85 11.76
CA TRP A 48 -100.11 17.39 10.66
C TRP A 48 -98.60 17.24 10.90
N ALA A 49 -98.11 17.45 12.12
CA ALA A 49 -96.71 17.21 12.45
C ALA A 49 -96.33 15.73 12.29
N PHE A 50 -97.21 14.80 12.70
CA PHE A 50 -96.98 13.37 12.49
C PHE A 50 -96.98 12.99 11.01
N ILE A 51 -97.88 13.55 10.19
CA ILE A 51 -97.88 13.36 8.73
C ILE A 51 -96.61 13.96 8.11
N CYS A 52 -96.15 15.14 8.54
CA CYS A 52 -94.91 15.76 8.09
C CYS A 52 -93.68 14.91 8.49
N ILE A 53 -93.65 14.37 9.71
CA ILE A 53 -92.57 13.47 10.15
C ILE A 53 -92.59 12.17 9.34
N ALA A 54 -93.76 11.54 9.16
CA ALA A 54 -93.88 10.30 8.37
C ALA A 54 -93.47 10.52 6.90
N THR A 55 -93.88 11.63 6.28
CA THR A 55 -93.48 11.96 4.91
C THR A 55 -92.00 12.34 4.80
N LEU A 56 -91.43 13.05 5.77
CA LEU A 56 -89.98 13.31 5.83
C LEU A 56 -89.18 12.01 6.04
N THR A 57 -89.66 11.07 6.86
CA THR A 57 -89.02 9.75 7.04
C THR A 57 -89.08 8.92 5.76
N VAL A 58 -90.23 8.87 5.08
CA VAL A 58 -90.36 8.17 3.79
C VAL A 58 -89.48 8.85 2.72
N LEU A 59 -89.43 10.18 2.69
CA LEU A 59 -88.53 10.94 1.80
C LEU A 59 -87.05 10.67 2.12
N TRP A 60 -86.68 10.57 3.40
CA TRP A 60 -85.32 10.23 3.79
C TRP A 60 -84.95 8.80 3.38
N ILE A 61 -85.82 7.81 3.58
CA ILE A 61 -85.59 6.43 3.10
C ILE A 61 -85.54 6.39 1.57
N LEU A 62 -86.35 7.20 0.87
CA LEU A 62 -86.31 7.32 -0.60
C LEU A 62 -84.99 7.93 -1.08
N LEU A 63 -84.51 9.00 -0.44
CA LEU A 63 -83.24 9.66 -0.76
C LEU A 63 -82.03 8.78 -0.44
N ASP A 64 -82.03 8.09 0.71
CA ASP A 64 -81.00 7.11 1.09
C ASP A 64 -80.97 5.91 0.10
N SER A 65 -82.15 5.40 -0.28
CA SER A 65 -82.25 4.33 -1.30
C SER A 65 -81.82 4.81 -2.69
N PHE A 66 -82.06 6.08 -3.03
CA PHE A 66 -81.61 6.69 -4.28
C PHE A 66 -80.08 6.89 -4.29
N GLN A 67 -79.50 7.44 -3.22
CA GLN A 67 -78.05 7.62 -3.08
C GLN A 67 -77.30 6.28 -3.13
N LYS A 68 -77.84 5.22 -2.51
CA LYS A 68 -77.31 3.84 -2.57
C LYS A 68 -77.53 3.14 -3.91
N SER A 69 -78.33 3.72 -4.80
CA SER A 69 -78.52 3.23 -6.17
C SER A 69 -77.60 3.88 -7.19
N ASP A 70 -76.92 4.97 -6.80
CA ASP A 70 -75.82 5.53 -7.59
C ASP A 70 -74.65 4.54 -7.59
N ALA A 71 -74.22 4.17 -8.79
CA ALA A 71 -73.09 3.28 -9.00
C ALA A 71 -71.77 3.91 -8.53
N GLN A 72 -71.66 5.24 -8.53
CA GLN A 72 -70.48 5.95 -8.03
C GLN A 72 -70.31 5.73 -6.52
N THR A 73 -71.35 5.96 -5.72
CA THR A 73 -71.34 5.69 -4.27
C THR A 73 -71.00 4.22 -3.98
N ALA A 74 -71.61 3.30 -4.72
CA ALA A 74 -71.35 1.87 -4.57
C ALA A 74 -69.91 1.46 -4.97
N ALA A 75 -69.26 2.22 -5.86
CA ALA A 75 -67.86 2.01 -6.24
C ALA A 75 -66.90 2.50 -5.14
N GLU A 76 -67.17 3.67 -4.58
CA GLU A 76 -66.41 4.25 -3.47
C GLU A 76 -66.49 3.38 -2.20
N ASP A 77 -67.71 2.95 -1.83
CA ASP A 77 -67.95 1.98 -0.74
C ASP A 77 -67.22 0.65 -0.99
N ALA A 78 -67.26 0.15 -2.23
CA ALA A 78 -66.62 -1.13 -2.58
C ALA A 78 -65.09 -1.06 -2.43
N ILE A 79 -64.44 0.05 -2.81
CA ILE A 79 -62.99 0.22 -2.67
C ILE A 79 -62.55 0.25 -1.22
N GLY A 80 -63.27 1.02 -0.38
CA GLY A 80 -63.01 1.06 1.06
C GLY A 80 -63.21 -0.30 1.77
N ALA A 81 -63.97 -1.22 1.15
CA ALA A 81 -64.23 -2.55 1.66
C ALA A 81 -63.34 -3.67 1.05
N ILE A 82 -62.43 -3.37 0.11
CA ILE A 82 -61.46 -4.35 -0.40
C ILE A 82 -60.35 -4.53 0.63
N SER A 83 -60.17 -5.78 1.10
CA SER A 83 -59.09 -6.14 2.02
C SER A 83 -57.71 -6.04 1.37
N GLU A 84 -56.68 -5.81 2.17
CA GLU A 84 -55.27 -5.84 1.76
C GLU A 84 -54.93 -7.15 1.02
N ASP A 85 -55.36 -8.31 1.52
CA ASP A 85 -55.19 -9.63 0.86
C ASP A 85 -55.76 -9.69 -0.58
N ARG A 86 -56.85 -8.96 -0.86
CA ARG A 86 -57.44 -8.92 -2.21
C ARG A 86 -56.71 -7.93 -3.10
N TRP A 87 -56.14 -6.86 -2.55
CA TRP A 87 -55.26 -5.95 -3.27
C TRP A 87 -53.91 -6.58 -3.61
N THR A 88 -53.28 -7.28 -2.66
CA THR A 88 -52.01 -7.98 -2.89
C THR A 88 -52.17 -9.11 -3.90
N LEU A 89 -53.21 -9.94 -3.79
CA LEU A 89 -53.51 -10.98 -4.78
C LEU A 89 -53.85 -10.39 -6.16
N PHE A 90 -54.47 -9.20 -6.24
CA PHE A 90 -54.62 -8.51 -7.52
C PHE A 90 -53.27 -8.09 -8.09
N LEU A 91 -52.40 -7.45 -7.29
CA LEU A 91 -51.09 -6.99 -7.75
C LEU A 91 -50.16 -8.15 -8.15
N GLU A 92 -50.08 -9.21 -7.35
CA GLU A 92 -49.25 -10.41 -7.61
C GLU A 92 -49.53 -11.05 -8.99
N ASN A 93 -50.75 -10.89 -9.53
CA ASN A 93 -51.15 -11.40 -10.83
C ASN A 93 -51.09 -10.36 -11.98
N ASN A 94 -50.78 -9.08 -11.69
CA ASN A 94 -50.93 -7.97 -12.64
C ASN A 94 -49.78 -6.95 -12.63
N ILE A 95 -48.72 -7.20 -11.86
CA ILE A 95 -47.41 -6.53 -11.99
C ILE A 95 -46.39 -7.47 -12.61
N TYR A 96 -45.38 -6.90 -13.24
CA TYR A 96 -44.15 -7.59 -13.59
C TYR A 96 -43.27 -7.71 -12.34
N VAL A 97 -42.70 -8.90 -12.14
CA VAL A 97 -41.67 -9.20 -11.14
C VAL A 97 -40.36 -9.41 -11.90
N SER A 98 -39.30 -8.70 -11.51
CA SER A 98 -37.98 -8.90 -12.13
C SER A 98 -37.40 -10.26 -11.75
N GLU A 99 -36.55 -10.84 -12.61
CA GLU A 99 -35.84 -12.09 -12.29
C GLU A 99 -34.82 -11.91 -11.14
N PHE A 100 -34.48 -10.66 -10.83
CA PHE A 100 -33.57 -10.24 -9.76
C PHE A 100 -34.28 -9.87 -8.44
N GLU A 101 -35.55 -10.22 -8.27
CA GLU A 101 -36.29 -10.00 -7.02
C GLU A 101 -37.37 -11.08 -6.76
N ASP A 102 -37.86 -11.18 -5.52
CA ASP A 102 -38.95 -12.09 -5.19
C ASP A 102 -40.35 -11.44 -5.37
N SER A 103 -41.32 -12.24 -5.81
CA SER A 103 -42.70 -11.79 -6.08
C SER A 103 -43.38 -11.13 -4.87
N LYS A 104 -43.07 -11.55 -3.64
CA LYS A 104 -43.71 -10.99 -2.43
C LYS A 104 -43.16 -9.59 -2.13
N THR A 105 -41.85 -9.40 -2.29
CA THR A 105 -41.21 -8.08 -2.18
C THR A 105 -41.73 -7.14 -3.26
N ALA A 106 -41.76 -7.56 -4.53
CA ALA A 106 -42.32 -6.78 -5.62
C ALA A 106 -43.79 -6.37 -5.36
N THR A 107 -44.64 -7.34 -5.00
CA THR A 107 -46.06 -7.10 -4.69
C THR A 107 -46.25 -6.13 -3.52
N LYS A 108 -45.45 -6.27 -2.46
CA LYS A 108 -45.49 -5.38 -1.28
C LYS A 108 -45.08 -3.94 -1.63
N LEU A 109 -44.06 -3.78 -2.47
CA LEU A 109 -43.57 -2.47 -2.90
C LEU A 109 -44.56 -1.81 -3.88
N ALA A 110 -45.15 -2.55 -4.81
CA ALA A 110 -46.23 -2.08 -5.67
C ALA A 110 -47.47 -1.65 -4.86
N TYR A 111 -47.86 -2.43 -3.82
CA TYR A 111 -48.94 -2.06 -2.91
C TYR A 111 -48.64 -0.75 -2.17
N LYS A 112 -47.43 -0.60 -1.63
CA LYS A 112 -46.98 0.64 -0.98
C LYS A 112 -46.93 1.84 -1.93
N HIS A 113 -46.55 1.62 -3.18
CA HIS A 113 -46.46 2.66 -4.19
C HIS A 113 -47.86 3.17 -4.61
N TYR A 114 -48.78 2.24 -4.93
CA TYR A 114 -50.07 2.59 -5.53
C TYR A 114 -51.25 2.70 -4.57
N LEU A 115 -51.25 2.01 -3.43
CA LEU A 115 -52.44 1.81 -2.59
C LEU A 115 -52.26 2.21 -1.12
N GLU A 116 -51.16 1.82 -0.47
CA GLU A 116 -50.95 2.05 0.98
C GLU A 116 -50.98 3.54 1.34
N GLY A 117 -51.96 3.95 2.14
CA GLY A 117 -52.13 5.34 2.57
C GLY A 117 -52.44 6.33 1.43
N LYS A 118 -52.84 5.85 0.24
CA LYS A 118 -53.13 6.68 -0.94
C LYS A 118 -54.61 7.03 -1.02
N THR A 119 -54.92 8.23 -1.51
CA THR A 119 -56.30 8.62 -1.85
C THR A 119 -56.62 8.14 -3.26
N LEU A 120 -57.50 7.15 -3.37
CA LEU A 120 -57.92 6.57 -4.65
C LEU A 120 -59.14 7.33 -5.21
N ILE A 121 -59.14 7.57 -6.51
CA ILE A 121 -60.19 8.30 -7.23
C ILE A 121 -60.96 7.35 -8.14
N CYS A 122 -62.29 7.34 -8.00
CA CYS A 122 -63.23 6.57 -8.81
C CYS A 122 -63.67 7.37 -10.05
N SER A 123 -63.28 6.93 -11.25
CA SER A 123 -63.69 7.55 -12.52
C SER A 123 -64.58 6.61 -13.34
N ARG A 124 -65.82 7.00 -13.65
CA ARG A 124 -66.77 6.13 -14.39
C ARG A 124 -66.36 5.99 -15.86
N LYS A 125 -66.13 4.75 -16.30
CA LYS A 125 -65.75 4.39 -17.68
C LYS A 125 -67.00 4.17 -18.54
N ALA A 126 -67.72 5.24 -18.85
CA ALA A 126 -69.04 5.19 -19.49
C ALA A 126 -69.13 4.35 -20.80
N ALA A 127 -68.03 4.25 -21.56
CA ALA A 127 -67.96 3.43 -22.78
C ALA A 127 -67.90 1.91 -22.53
N GLU A 128 -67.58 1.48 -21.31
CA GLU A 128 -67.49 0.08 -20.88
C GLU A 128 -68.72 -0.37 -20.06
N CYS A 129 -69.61 0.56 -19.71
CA CYS A 129 -70.83 0.28 -18.95
C CYS A 129 -71.97 -0.25 -19.82
N ASN A 130 -72.86 -1.05 -19.24
CA ASN A 130 -74.13 -1.48 -19.85
C ASN A 130 -75.23 -1.61 -18.77
N GLU A 131 -76.45 -2.02 -19.16
CA GLU A 131 -77.62 -2.09 -18.27
C GLU A 131 -77.45 -2.93 -16.99
N ASN A 132 -76.48 -3.85 -16.97
CA ASN A 132 -76.23 -4.79 -15.87
C ASN A 132 -74.82 -4.67 -15.27
N THR A 133 -73.88 -3.94 -15.87
CA THR A 133 -72.52 -3.76 -15.35
C THR A 133 -72.04 -2.32 -15.46
N GLU A 134 -71.47 -1.81 -14.37
CA GLU A 134 -70.84 -0.49 -14.30
C GLU A 134 -69.33 -0.66 -14.07
N VAL A 135 -68.51 0.12 -14.77
CA VAL A 135 -67.05 0.03 -14.76
C VAL A 135 -66.45 1.34 -14.31
N PHE A 136 -65.54 1.28 -13.33
CA PHE A 136 -64.85 2.44 -12.79
C PHE A 136 -63.34 2.25 -12.88
N GLY A 137 -62.62 3.19 -13.48
CA GLY A 137 -61.16 3.27 -13.43
C GLY A 137 -60.74 3.83 -12.08
N ILE A 138 -60.00 3.03 -11.30
CA ILE A 138 -59.51 3.39 -9.97
C ILE A 138 -58.11 3.95 -10.13
N SER A 139 -57.91 5.21 -9.77
CA SER A 139 -56.65 5.92 -10.03
C SER A 139 -56.02 6.50 -8.77
N ASN A 140 -54.69 6.52 -8.75
CA ASN A 140 -53.87 7.23 -7.77
C ASN A 140 -53.11 8.32 -8.54
N GLY A 141 -53.47 9.59 -8.29
CA GLY A 141 -53.08 10.70 -9.17
C GLY A 141 -53.53 10.43 -10.61
N ASP A 142 -52.63 10.67 -11.56
CA ASP A 142 -52.87 10.47 -13.00
C ASP A 142 -52.78 8.99 -13.45
N ARG A 143 -52.40 8.05 -12.57
CA ARG A 143 -52.24 6.63 -12.92
C ARG A 143 -53.47 5.82 -12.53
N THR A 144 -54.16 5.25 -13.50
CA THR A 144 -55.17 4.21 -13.26
C THR A 144 -54.48 2.91 -12.85
N VAL A 145 -54.79 2.42 -11.64
CA VAL A 145 -54.22 1.21 -11.04
C VAL A 145 -54.98 -0.03 -11.51
N CYS A 146 -56.31 0.04 -11.55
CA CYS A 146 -57.17 -1.06 -11.98
C CYS A 146 -58.54 -0.55 -12.46
N LYS A 147 -59.35 -1.47 -13.00
CA LYS A 147 -60.78 -1.25 -13.23
C LYS A 147 -61.60 -2.06 -12.23
N LEU A 148 -62.44 -1.38 -11.46
CA LEU A 148 -63.48 -1.97 -10.62
C LEU A 148 -64.72 -2.24 -11.46
N ILE A 149 -65.23 -3.46 -11.43
CA ILE A 149 -66.46 -3.85 -12.10
C ILE A 149 -67.53 -4.12 -11.03
N LEU A 150 -68.65 -3.40 -11.14
CA LEU A 150 -69.86 -3.64 -10.37
C LEU A 150 -70.91 -4.33 -11.25
N LYS A 151 -71.61 -5.31 -10.69
CA LYS A 151 -72.78 -5.93 -11.33
C LYS A 151 -74.07 -5.55 -10.61
N LYS A 152 -75.15 -5.45 -11.36
CA LYS A 152 -76.50 -5.23 -10.85
C LYS A 152 -76.98 -6.48 -10.10
N SER A 153 -77.14 -6.36 -8.79
CA SER A 153 -77.47 -7.47 -7.89
C SER A 153 -78.98 -7.62 -7.63
N GLY A 154 -79.81 -6.82 -8.29
CA GLY A 154 -81.26 -6.78 -8.14
C GLY A 154 -81.82 -5.36 -8.03
N THR A 155 -83.03 -5.25 -7.49
CA THR A 155 -83.69 -3.97 -7.17
C THR A 155 -83.83 -3.80 -5.66
N GLY A 156 -83.49 -2.60 -5.16
CA GLY A 156 -83.71 -2.19 -3.76
C GLY A 156 -85.11 -1.64 -3.50
N THR A 157 -85.27 -1.01 -2.35
CA THR A 157 -86.49 -0.28 -1.96
C THR A 157 -86.89 0.72 -3.05
N PHE A 158 -88.19 0.83 -3.33
CA PHE A 158 -88.76 1.68 -4.40
C PHE A 158 -88.29 1.34 -5.83
N GLY A 159 -87.68 0.17 -6.05
CA GLY A 159 -87.34 -0.33 -7.40
C GLY A 159 -86.02 0.18 -7.97
N PHE A 160 -85.26 0.97 -7.20
CA PHE A 160 -83.93 1.44 -7.62
C PHE A 160 -82.94 0.29 -7.84
N ALA A 161 -81.95 0.49 -8.70
CA ALA A 161 -80.91 -0.52 -8.95
C ALA A 161 -80.05 -0.73 -7.69
N ARG A 162 -79.65 -1.98 -7.43
CA ARG A 162 -78.63 -2.30 -6.42
C ARG A 162 -77.37 -2.82 -7.10
N TRP A 163 -76.23 -2.25 -6.76
CA TRP A 163 -74.92 -2.65 -7.28
C TRP A 163 -74.16 -3.47 -6.25
N SER A 164 -73.33 -4.39 -6.74
CA SER A 164 -72.41 -5.19 -5.92
C SER A 164 -71.07 -5.35 -6.62
N PHE A 165 -69.98 -5.36 -5.84
CA PHE A 165 -68.65 -5.75 -6.33
C PHE A 165 -68.73 -7.08 -7.10
N ASP A 166 -68.21 -7.10 -8.32
CA ASP A 166 -68.01 -8.33 -9.09
C ASP A 166 -66.54 -8.74 -9.05
N LYS A 167 -65.66 -7.91 -9.61
CA LYS A 167 -64.21 -8.17 -9.68
C LYS A 167 -63.40 -6.89 -9.87
N LEU A 168 -62.10 -7.00 -9.62
CA LEU A 168 -61.08 -6.13 -10.18
C LEU A 168 -60.63 -6.68 -11.54
N SER A 169 -60.14 -5.80 -12.40
CA SER A 169 -59.54 -6.14 -13.69
C SER A 169 -58.41 -5.16 -14.02
N PRO A 170 -57.48 -5.52 -14.93
CA PRO A 170 -56.34 -4.67 -15.27
C PRO A 170 -56.77 -3.28 -15.77
N ALA A 171 -55.92 -2.28 -15.54
CA ALA A 171 -56.03 -1.00 -16.21
C ALA A 171 -55.67 -1.13 -17.72
N ASP A 172 -56.03 -0.12 -18.51
CA ASP A 172 -55.72 -0.09 -19.96
C ASP A 172 -54.21 0.03 -20.26
N LYS A 173 -53.42 0.42 -19.26
CA LYS A 173 -51.94 0.46 -19.30
C LYS A 173 -51.39 -0.45 -18.21
N ALA A 174 -50.36 -1.23 -18.51
CA ALA A 174 -49.71 -2.13 -17.55
C ALA A 174 -49.16 -1.35 -16.34
N LEU A 175 -49.15 -1.93 -15.14
CA LEU A 175 -48.68 -1.22 -13.94
C LEU A 175 -47.18 -0.90 -13.97
N ASP A 176 -46.44 -1.55 -14.87
CA ASP A 176 -44.98 -1.62 -14.88
C ASP A 176 -44.32 -0.59 -15.81
N ASP A 177 -45.10 0.24 -16.54
CA ASP A 177 -44.58 1.33 -17.39
C ASP A 177 -43.68 2.33 -16.61
N VAL A 178 -43.73 2.31 -15.27
CA VAL A 178 -42.93 3.15 -14.39
C VAL A 178 -41.50 2.60 -14.23
N ASN A 179 -41.31 1.29 -14.43
CA ASN A 179 -40.01 0.61 -14.31
C ASN A 179 -39.22 0.74 -15.62
N LYS A 180 -38.69 1.95 -15.87
CA LYS A 180 -37.71 2.18 -16.94
C LYS A 180 -36.53 1.21 -16.79
N PRO A 181 -35.99 0.66 -17.89
CA PRO A 181 -34.96 -0.37 -17.82
C PRO A 181 -33.66 0.13 -17.18
N ILE A 182 -32.93 -0.79 -16.57
CA ILE A 182 -31.53 -0.62 -16.18
C ILE A 182 -30.70 -0.97 -17.41
N THR A 183 -29.76 -0.11 -17.79
CA THR A 183 -28.81 -0.41 -18.86
C THR A 183 -27.41 -0.53 -18.26
N VAL A 184 -26.69 -1.57 -18.66
CA VAL A 184 -25.33 -1.83 -18.16
C VAL A 184 -24.41 -2.05 -19.36
N LEU A 185 -23.32 -1.30 -19.41
CA LEU A 185 -22.27 -1.39 -20.42
C LEU A 185 -21.06 -2.08 -19.79
N LEU A 186 -20.72 -3.26 -20.30
CA LEU A 186 -19.66 -4.13 -19.77
C LEU A 186 -18.71 -4.55 -20.89
N PRO A 187 -17.42 -4.78 -20.59
CA PRO A 187 -16.54 -5.52 -21.49
C PRO A 187 -17.10 -6.91 -21.79
N GLN A 188 -16.86 -7.42 -22.99
CA GLN A 188 -17.11 -8.81 -23.36
C GLN A 188 -16.48 -9.77 -22.33
N ASP A 189 -17.15 -10.90 -22.10
CA ASP A 189 -16.78 -11.92 -21.11
C ASP A 189 -16.80 -11.45 -19.62
N SER A 190 -17.49 -10.36 -19.30
CA SER A 190 -17.80 -10.02 -17.89
C SER A 190 -18.90 -10.93 -17.31
N GLU A 191 -18.92 -11.12 -16.00
CA GLU A 191 -20.10 -11.58 -15.24
C GLU A 191 -20.76 -10.39 -14.54
N LEU A 192 -22.09 -10.39 -14.43
CA LEU A 192 -22.88 -9.35 -13.77
C LEU A 192 -23.83 -10.00 -12.76
N LEU A 193 -23.81 -9.51 -11.51
CA LEU A 193 -24.78 -9.86 -10.48
C LEU A 193 -25.67 -8.66 -10.21
N ILE A 194 -26.99 -8.89 -10.19
CA ILE A 194 -28.00 -7.91 -9.79
C ILE A 194 -28.70 -8.46 -8.55
N ASN A 195 -28.61 -7.77 -7.41
CA ASN A 195 -29.07 -8.28 -6.11
C ASN A 195 -28.46 -9.64 -5.72
N GLY A 196 -27.21 -9.91 -6.11
CA GLY A 196 -26.54 -11.19 -5.89
C GLY A 196 -27.01 -12.34 -6.79
N ILE A 197 -27.80 -12.06 -7.82
CA ILE A 197 -28.25 -13.05 -8.82
C ILE A 197 -27.52 -12.78 -10.15
N THR A 198 -26.80 -13.77 -10.66
CA THR A 198 -26.11 -13.69 -11.96
C THR A 198 -27.11 -13.44 -13.10
N ALA A 199 -26.85 -12.42 -13.91
CA ALA A 199 -27.66 -12.04 -15.06
C ALA A 199 -27.30 -12.84 -16.33
N ASP A 200 -28.29 -13.10 -17.19
CA ASP A 200 -28.06 -13.69 -18.51
C ASP A 200 -27.52 -12.64 -19.49
N LEU A 201 -26.24 -12.79 -19.85
CA LEU A 201 -25.51 -11.93 -20.78
C LEU A 201 -25.47 -12.47 -22.22
N SER A 202 -26.30 -13.47 -22.56
CA SER A 202 -26.40 -14.00 -23.93
C SER A 202 -27.07 -13.05 -24.94
N THR A 203 -27.66 -11.95 -24.47
CA THR A 203 -28.48 -11.01 -25.26
C THR A 203 -27.82 -9.64 -25.52
N GLY A 204 -26.54 -9.47 -25.16
CA GLY A 204 -25.83 -8.20 -25.27
C GLY A 204 -25.72 -7.66 -26.70
N GLU A 205 -26.01 -6.37 -26.87
CA GLU A 205 -25.83 -5.66 -28.14
C GLU A 205 -24.44 -5.03 -28.20
N LYS A 206 -23.72 -5.15 -29.32
CA LYS A 206 -22.41 -4.50 -29.48
C LYS A 206 -22.55 -2.98 -29.40
N ALA A 207 -21.75 -2.37 -28.55
CA ALA A 207 -21.70 -0.93 -28.33
C ALA A 207 -20.28 -0.40 -28.51
N ASP A 208 -20.16 0.86 -28.93
CA ASP A 208 -18.88 1.52 -29.06
C ASP A 208 -18.22 1.69 -27.68
N CYS A 209 -16.89 1.57 -27.62
CA CYS A 209 -16.12 1.87 -26.43
C CYS A 209 -16.38 3.33 -25.99
N PRO A 210 -16.78 3.61 -24.74
CA PRO A 210 -17.06 4.97 -24.29
C PRO A 210 -15.78 5.78 -23.97
N PHE A 211 -14.60 5.27 -24.34
CA PHE A 211 -13.29 5.86 -24.06
C PHE A 211 -12.50 6.07 -25.36
N ASP A 212 -11.80 7.21 -25.47
CA ASP A 212 -10.78 7.43 -26.50
C ASP A 212 -9.54 6.55 -26.20
N ALA A 213 -9.60 5.26 -26.54
CA ALA A 213 -8.50 4.32 -26.34
C ALA A 213 -7.49 4.38 -27.51
N PRO A 214 -6.19 4.61 -27.27
CA PRO A 214 -5.19 4.57 -28.33
C PRO A 214 -4.69 3.14 -28.60
N GLY A 215 -5.32 2.40 -29.53
CA GLY A 215 -4.81 1.10 -30.00
C GLY A 215 -5.80 0.32 -30.89
N GLU A 216 -5.32 -0.70 -31.61
CA GLU A 216 -6.17 -1.58 -32.44
C GLU A 216 -6.84 -2.72 -31.64
N ASP A 217 -6.44 -2.95 -30.38
CA ASP A 217 -6.95 -4.01 -29.49
C ASP A 217 -7.92 -3.47 -28.41
N GLU A 218 -8.97 -2.77 -28.84
CA GLU A 218 -10.09 -2.39 -27.97
C GLU A 218 -10.86 -3.64 -27.51
N PRO A 219 -11.19 -3.78 -26.21
CA PRO A 219 -12.13 -4.82 -25.78
C PRO A 219 -13.53 -4.48 -26.28
N ASP A 220 -14.18 -5.44 -26.97
CA ASP A 220 -15.57 -5.28 -27.40
C ASP A 220 -16.46 -5.02 -26.18
N TYR A 221 -17.18 -3.89 -26.17
CA TYR A 221 -18.18 -3.59 -25.14
C TYR A 221 -19.56 -4.06 -25.59
N LEU A 222 -20.31 -4.62 -24.64
CA LEU A 222 -21.67 -5.10 -24.83
C LEU A 222 -22.62 -4.31 -23.92
N LEU A 223 -23.71 -3.80 -24.50
CA LEU A 223 -24.79 -3.11 -23.82
C LEU A 223 -25.91 -4.10 -23.51
N TYR A 224 -26.29 -4.15 -22.23
CA TYR A 224 -27.35 -5.01 -21.71
C TYR A 224 -28.50 -4.17 -21.17
N SER A 225 -29.75 -4.60 -21.36
CA SER A 225 -30.94 -3.86 -20.94
C SER A 225 -31.88 -4.75 -20.12
N PHE A 226 -31.85 -4.59 -18.79
CA PHE A 226 -32.66 -5.37 -17.85
C PHE A 226 -33.91 -4.61 -17.41
N LYS A 227 -34.97 -5.34 -17.06
CA LYS A 227 -36.15 -4.74 -16.45
C LYS A 227 -35.89 -4.44 -14.98
N LYS A 228 -36.07 -3.17 -14.61
CA LYS A 228 -35.82 -2.65 -13.28
C LYS A 228 -36.69 -3.33 -12.21
N PRO A 229 -36.09 -3.85 -11.12
CA PRO A 229 -36.82 -4.36 -9.96
C PRO A 229 -37.69 -3.29 -9.30
N TRP A 230 -38.69 -3.71 -8.52
CA TRP A 230 -39.42 -2.83 -7.60
C TRP A 230 -38.59 -2.45 -6.38
N SER A 231 -37.70 -3.35 -5.94
CA SER A 231 -36.72 -3.08 -4.89
C SER A 231 -35.66 -2.04 -5.31
N ALA A 232 -34.98 -1.46 -4.31
CA ALA A 232 -33.64 -0.93 -4.57
C ALA A 232 -32.74 -2.09 -5.00
N TYR A 233 -31.80 -1.82 -5.90
CA TYR A 233 -30.95 -2.84 -6.49
C TYR A 233 -29.47 -2.48 -6.37
N GLU A 234 -28.66 -3.52 -6.17
CA GLU A 234 -27.20 -3.46 -6.14
C GLU A 234 -26.65 -4.18 -7.38
N LEU A 235 -25.58 -3.64 -7.95
CA LEU A 235 -24.93 -4.14 -9.18
C LEU A 235 -23.45 -4.40 -8.90
N GLU A 236 -23.03 -5.63 -9.09
CA GLU A 236 -21.64 -6.07 -9.00
C GLU A 236 -21.24 -6.68 -10.33
N ALA A 237 -20.07 -6.32 -10.87
CA ALA A 237 -19.56 -6.90 -12.11
C ALA A 237 -18.15 -7.46 -11.89
N TYR A 238 -17.85 -8.57 -12.54
CA TYR A 238 -16.60 -9.31 -12.38
C TYR A 238 -16.02 -9.69 -13.74
N ALA A 239 -14.71 -9.88 -13.81
CA ALA A 239 -14.05 -10.55 -14.95
C ALA A 239 -14.21 -12.08 -14.84
N VAL A 240 -14.03 -12.81 -15.95
CA VAL A 240 -13.98 -14.30 -15.96
C VAL A 240 -13.05 -14.88 -14.88
N ASN A 241 -11.96 -14.18 -14.54
CA ASN A 241 -10.99 -14.62 -13.53
C ASN A 241 -11.38 -14.26 -12.07
N GLY A 242 -12.59 -13.73 -11.84
CA GLY A 242 -13.08 -13.34 -10.52
C GLY A 242 -12.64 -11.95 -10.02
N THR A 243 -11.93 -11.17 -10.83
CA THR A 243 -11.54 -9.79 -10.46
C THR A 243 -12.75 -8.85 -10.53
N GLU A 244 -13.06 -8.16 -9.44
CA GLU A 244 -14.12 -7.15 -9.37
C GLU A 244 -13.86 -6.00 -10.35
N LYS A 245 -14.90 -5.58 -11.09
CA LYS A 245 -14.87 -4.46 -12.03
C LYS A 245 -15.28 -3.17 -11.31
N SER A 246 -14.57 -2.09 -11.56
CA SER A 246 -14.92 -0.79 -10.97
C SER A 246 -16.06 -0.12 -11.72
N LEU A 247 -17.10 0.31 -10.99
CA LEU A 247 -18.15 1.17 -11.52
C LEU A 247 -17.58 2.58 -11.78
N LEU A 248 -17.52 3.01 -13.03
CA LEU A 248 -16.98 4.32 -13.42
C LEU A 248 -18.02 5.43 -13.35
N SER A 249 -19.23 5.15 -13.83
CA SER A 249 -20.30 6.15 -13.86
C SER A 249 -21.68 5.51 -13.78
N ALA A 250 -22.60 6.23 -13.14
CA ALA A 250 -24.02 6.00 -13.19
C ALA A 250 -24.68 7.28 -13.73
N ILE A 251 -25.21 7.24 -14.96
CA ILE A 251 -25.86 8.38 -15.60
C ILE A 251 -27.38 8.21 -15.46
N ASP A 252 -28.03 9.12 -14.73
CA ASP A 252 -29.51 9.23 -14.71
C ASP A 252 -29.97 10.20 -15.82
N GLY A 253 -29.88 9.72 -17.06
CA GLY A 253 -30.19 10.48 -18.27
C GLY A 253 -31.64 10.27 -18.71
N ASN A 254 -32.50 11.29 -18.58
CA ASN A 254 -33.93 11.20 -18.92
C ASN A 254 -34.67 10.04 -18.22
N GLY A 255 -34.16 9.57 -17.07
CA GLY A 255 -34.67 8.43 -16.30
C GLY A 255 -34.30 7.04 -16.84
N ARG A 256 -33.42 6.94 -17.84
CA ARG A 256 -32.66 5.70 -18.09
C ARG A 256 -31.47 5.73 -17.12
N THR A 257 -31.24 4.65 -16.39
CA THR A 257 -30.08 4.54 -15.50
C THR A 257 -29.04 3.68 -16.22
N ASP A 258 -28.02 4.35 -16.76
CA ASP A 258 -26.92 3.72 -17.49
C ASP A 258 -25.73 3.54 -16.55
N TYR A 259 -25.26 2.30 -16.38
CA TYR A 259 -24.08 1.94 -15.58
C TYR A 259 -22.94 1.51 -16.50
N VAL A 260 -21.75 2.08 -16.30
CA VAL A 260 -20.54 1.75 -17.08
C VAL A 260 -19.47 1.21 -16.14
N TYR A 261 -19.02 -0.02 -16.38
CA TYR A 261 -17.94 -0.67 -15.64
C TYR A 261 -16.67 -0.76 -16.49
N ASP A 262 -15.51 -0.57 -15.86
CA ASP A 262 -14.21 -0.75 -16.52
C ASP A 262 -13.53 -2.07 -16.17
N ILE A 263 -12.60 -2.46 -17.03
CA ILE A 263 -11.47 -3.29 -16.61
C ILE A 263 -10.49 -2.38 -15.85
N PRO A 264 -10.14 -2.66 -14.58
CA PRO A 264 -9.10 -1.87 -13.90
C PRO A 264 -7.79 -1.96 -14.69
N TRP A 265 -7.37 -0.80 -15.23
CA TRP A 265 -6.06 -0.43 -15.79
C TRP A 265 -5.21 -1.59 -16.36
N ARG A 266 -5.03 -1.63 -17.70
CA ARG A 266 -3.95 -2.41 -18.32
C ARG A 266 -2.62 -1.86 -17.81
N SER A 267 -2.00 -2.56 -16.87
CA SER A 267 -0.66 -2.22 -16.39
C SER A 267 0.37 -2.73 -17.38
N GLY A 268 1.48 -2.02 -17.49
CA GLY A 268 2.72 -2.52 -18.07
C GLY A 268 3.76 -2.63 -16.96
N CYS A 269 4.62 -3.65 -16.98
CA CYS A 269 5.78 -3.71 -16.10
C CYS A 269 7.09 -3.69 -16.88
N LYS A 270 8.09 -2.98 -16.32
CA LYS A 270 9.47 -3.02 -16.78
C LYS A 270 10.24 -3.94 -15.84
N ILE A 271 10.97 -4.90 -16.39
CA ILE A 271 11.75 -5.87 -15.61
C ILE A 271 13.20 -5.82 -16.10
N ILE A 272 14.12 -5.48 -15.20
CA ILE A 272 15.56 -5.50 -15.43
C ILE A 272 16.09 -6.76 -14.76
N VAL A 273 16.79 -7.61 -15.52
CA VAL A 273 17.21 -8.93 -15.06
C VAL A 273 18.58 -9.31 -15.68
N PRO A 274 19.47 -10.01 -14.95
CA PRO A 274 20.72 -10.49 -15.49
C PRO A 274 20.57 -11.26 -16.81
N ALA A 275 21.46 -10.96 -17.75
CA ALA A 275 21.47 -11.59 -19.06
C ALA A 275 21.73 -13.11 -18.93
N GLY A 276 20.84 -13.91 -19.55
CA GLY A 276 20.86 -15.36 -19.45
C GLY A 276 19.93 -15.95 -18.37
N SER A 277 19.25 -15.11 -17.58
CA SER A 277 18.21 -15.58 -16.65
C SER A 277 16.95 -16.11 -17.34
N GLU A 278 16.25 -17.01 -16.65
CA GLU A 278 14.90 -17.45 -17.01
C GLU A 278 13.88 -16.59 -16.27
N LEU A 279 13.14 -15.74 -17.00
CA LEU A 279 12.13 -14.84 -16.44
C LEU A 279 10.72 -15.42 -16.56
N TYR A 280 9.93 -15.24 -15.51
CA TYR A 280 8.54 -15.67 -15.42
C TYR A 280 7.65 -14.50 -14.96
N VAL A 281 6.50 -14.34 -15.61
CA VAL A 281 5.46 -13.38 -15.23
C VAL A 281 4.14 -14.13 -15.14
N ASN A 282 3.45 -14.02 -14.00
CA ASN A 282 2.20 -14.73 -13.71
C ASN A 282 2.28 -16.26 -13.91
N GLY A 283 3.46 -16.83 -13.62
CA GLY A 283 3.75 -18.26 -13.73
C GLY A 283 4.22 -18.72 -15.12
N GLU A 284 4.00 -17.92 -16.16
CA GLU A 284 4.42 -18.24 -17.52
C GLU A 284 5.85 -17.77 -17.81
N ARG A 285 6.61 -18.58 -18.53
CA ARG A 285 8.00 -18.26 -18.90
C ARG A 285 7.99 -17.27 -20.07
N LEU A 286 8.66 -16.13 -19.91
CA LEU A 286 8.77 -15.14 -20.97
C LEU A 286 9.69 -15.60 -22.12
N SER A 287 9.28 -15.29 -23.35
CA SER A 287 10.12 -15.39 -24.53
C SER A 287 11.01 -14.15 -24.70
N THR A 288 11.92 -14.22 -25.66
CA THR A 288 12.77 -13.10 -26.08
C THR A 288 11.99 -11.96 -26.76
N ASP A 289 10.72 -12.17 -27.13
CA ASP A 289 9.92 -11.20 -27.89
C ASP A 289 9.55 -9.96 -27.05
N TYR A 290 9.61 -10.10 -25.71
CA TYR A 290 9.36 -9.03 -24.73
C TYR A 290 10.63 -8.23 -24.38
N ILE A 291 11.78 -8.52 -25.00
CA ILE A 291 13.04 -7.81 -24.75
C ILE A 291 13.03 -6.45 -25.45
N SER A 292 13.12 -5.39 -24.67
CA SER A 292 13.22 -4.00 -25.13
C SER A 292 14.68 -3.53 -25.27
N GLU A 293 15.55 -3.92 -24.33
CA GLU A 293 16.98 -3.64 -24.33
C GLU A 293 17.75 -4.89 -23.90
N SER A 294 18.95 -5.12 -24.42
CA SER A 294 19.79 -6.27 -24.05
C SER A 294 21.26 -5.90 -24.07
N ASN A 295 22.08 -6.68 -23.35
CA ASN A 295 23.53 -6.47 -23.26
C ASN A 295 23.91 -5.08 -22.67
N ILE A 296 23.01 -4.51 -21.85
CA ILE A 296 23.30 -3.27 -21.11
C ILE A 296 24.17 -3.59 -19.89
N GLN A 297 24.85 -2.60 -19.31
CA GLN A 297 25.67 -2.79 -18.11
C GLN A 297 24.81 -3.29 -16.93
N TYR A 298 25.28 -4.31 -16.19
CA TYR A 298 24.60 -4.78 -14.98
C TYR A 298 24.45 -3.65 -13.96
N HIS A 299 23.22 -3.37 -13.55
CA HIS A 299 22.85 -2.20 -12.74
C HIS A 299 23.58 -2.11 -11.39
N ALA A 300 23.95 -3.25 -10.79
CA ALA A 300 24.65 -3.32 -9.51
C ALA A 300 26.14 -3.71 -9.64
N ILE A 301 26.76 -3.51 -10.82
CA ILE A 301 28.22 -3.72 -10.98
C ILE A 301 29.00 -2.61 -10.28
N SER A 302 30.06 -2.98 -9.55
CA SER A 302 30.98 -1.98 -8.99
C SER A 302 31.66 -1.17 -10.12
N PRO A 303 31.89 0.15 -9.95
CA PRO A 303 32.72 0.92 -10.88
C PRO A 303 34.12 0.33 -11.07
N LEU A 304 34.63 -0.41 -10.07
CA LEU A 304 35.91 -1.12 -10.11
C LEU A 304 35.89 -2.40 -10.97
N GLU A 305 34.73 -2.79 -11.50
CA GLU A 305 34.53 -4.01 -12.30
C GLU A 305 33.78 -3.75 -13.62
N ALA A 306 33.16 -2.58 -13.77
CA ALA A 306 32.32 -2.21 -14.92
C ALA A 306 33.01 -2.34 -16.30
N HIS A 307 34.33 -2.16 -16.33
CA HIS A 307 35.18 -2.23 -17.54
C HIS A 307 35.71 -3.63 -17.85
N LEU A 308 35.51 -4.62 -16.97
CA LEU A 308 36.00 -5.98 -17.17
C LEU A 308 35.27 -6.68 -18.31
N GLU A 309 36.00 -7.48 -19.10
CA GLU A 309 35.44 -8.22 -20.25
C GLU A 309 34.34 -9.21 -19.84
N ASN A 310 34.49 -9.82 -18.66
CA ASN A 310 33.54 -10.75 -18.05
C ASN A 310 32.49 -10.05 -17.14
N ALA A 311 32.42 -8.72 -17.13
CA ALA A 311 31.43 -8.00 -16.33
C ALA A 311 30.00 -8.40 -16.77
N PRO A 312 29.11 -8.77 -15.83
CA PRO A 312 27.74 -9.14 -16.15
C PRO A 312 26.99 -8.00 -16.84
N LYS A 313 25.89 -8.39 -17.49
CA LYS A 313 25.03 -7.52 -18.28
C LYS A 313 23.58 -7.76 -17.86
N ASP A 314 22.74 -6.76 -18.06
CA ASP A 314 21.30 -6.90 -17.89
C ASP A 314 20.59 -7.01 -19.25
N THR A 315 19.38 -7.54 -19.17
CA THR A 315 18.34 -7.53 -20.21
C THR A 315 17.10 -6.86 -19.62
N VAL A 316 16.45 -6.02 -20.43
CA VAL A 316 15.27 -5.26 -20.03
C VAL A 316 14.06 -5.78 -20.78
N TYR A 317 13.10 -6.32 -20.04
CA TYR A 317 11.81 -6.74 -20.54
C TYR A 317 10.76 -5.65 -20.30
N VAL A 318 9.86 -5.48 -21.27
CA VAL A 318 8.64 -4.67 -21.11
C VAL A 318 7.47 -5.58 -21.43
N VAL A 319 6.51 -5.66 -20.49
CA VAL A 319 5.34 -6.53 -20.60
C VAL A 319 4.11 -5.67 -20.42
N ASP A 320 3.43 -5.39 -21.53
CA ASP A 320 2.21 -4.58 -21.56
C ASP A 320 0.95 -5.44 -21.51
N GLY A 321 -0.20 -4.82 -21.20
CA GLY A 321 -1.51 -5.49 -21.23
C GLY A 321 -1.76 -6.42 -20.05
N LEU A 322 -1.03 -6.27 -18.94
CA LEU A 322 -1.23 -7.06 -17.73
C LEU A 322 -2.47 -6.59 -16.97
N TYR A 323 -3.26 -7.54 -16.49
CA TYR A 323 -4.43 -7.30 -15.64
C TYR A 323 -4.02 -7.41 -14.17
N GLY A 324 -4.02 -6.28 -13.45
CA GLY A 324 -3.58 -6.20 -12.05
C GLY A 324 -2.06 -6.13 -11.87
N GLU A 325 -1.60 -6.28 -10.62
CA GLU A 325 -0.17 -6.30 -10.29
C GLU A 325 0.45 -7.65 -10.70
N PRO A 326 1.54 -7.69 -11.48
CA PRO A 326 2.15 -8.94 -11.90
C PRO A 326 2.92 -9.62 -10.78
N THR A 327 2.79 -10.94 -10.70
CA THR A 327 3.75 -11.77 -9.99
C THR A 327 4.95 -12.03 -10.88
N VAL A 328 6.14 -11.63 -10.45
CA VAL A 328 7.39 -11.82 -11.20
C VAL A 328 8.34 -12.77 -10.48
N LYS A 329 9.08 -13.57 -11.24
CA LYS A 329 10.12 -14.47 -10.73
C LYS A 329 11.21 -14.63 -11.77
N ALA A 330 12.47 -14.62 -11.36
CA ALA A 330 13.58 -14.93 -12.25
C ALA A 330 14.56 -15.93 -11.63
N LEU A 331 15.08 -16.81 -12.48
CA LEU A 331 16.10 -17.80 -12.13
C LEU A 331 17.40 -17.46 -12.85
N TYR A 332 18.56 -17.56 -12.19
CA TYR A 332 19.88 -17.49 -12.81
C TYR A 332 20.66 -18.76 -12.48
N ASN A 333 21.11 -19.49 -13.50
CA ASN A 333 21.72 -20.82 -13.37
C ASN A 333 20.90 -21.83 -12.51
N GLY A 334 19.58 -21.66 -12.46
CA GLY A 334 18.65 -22.49 -11.68
C GLY A 334 18.40 -22.03 -10.24
N GLU A 335 19.06 -20.96 -9.77
CA GLU A 335 18.83 -20.35 -8.46
C GLU A 335 17.90 -19.14 -8.57
N GLU A 336 17.01 -18.96 -7.59
CA GLU A 336 16.00 -17.89 -7.59
C GLU A 336 16.57 -16.58 -7.06
N MET A 337 16.37 -15.51 -7.84
CA MET A 337 16.91 -14.19 -7.56
C MET A 337 15.94 -13.33 -6.75
N THR A 338 16.49 -12.50 -5.87
CA THR A 338 15.77 -11.40 -5.22
C THR A 338 15.64 -10.21 -6.18
N PHE A 339 14.70 -9.32 -5.92
CA PHE A 339 14.50 -8.09 -6.69
C PHE A 339 14.02 -6.95 -5.80
N ASP A 340 14.33 -5.73 -6.21
CA ASP A 340 13.73 -4.50 -5.71
C ASP A 340 12.62 -4.02 -6.66
N VAL A 341 11.66 -3.25 -6.13
CA VAL A 341 10.61 -2.60 -6.92
C VAL A 341 10.58 -1.11 -6.63
N ALA A 342 10.80 -0.29 -7.66
CA ALA A 342 10.68 1.16 -7.60
C ALA A 342 9.99 1.67 -8.87
N ASP A 343 8.99 2.55 -8.73
CA ASP A 343 8.24 3.16 -9.84
C ASP A 343 7.70 2.16 -10.89
N GLY A 344 7.30 0.95 -10.44
CA GLY A 344 6.80 -0.12 -11.32
C GLY A 344 7.88 -0.89 -12.09
N VAL A 345 9.16 -0.62 -11.80
CA VAL A 345 10.32 -1.34 -12.35
C VAL A 345 10.80 -2.40 -11.37
N TYR A 346 10.78 -3.65 -11.80
CA TYR A 346 11.30 -4.80 -11.04
C TYR A 346 12.77 -5.03 -11.43
N THR A 347 13.70 -4.95 -10.47
CA THR A 347 15.15 -5.04 -10.74
C THR A 347 15.74 -6.22 -9.98
N PHE A 348 16.12 -7.28 -10.70
CA PHE A 348 16.61 -8.53 -10.13
C PHE A 348 18.13 -8.55 -9.93
N HIS A 349 18.57 -9.05 -8.77
CA HIS A 349 19.98 -9.15 -8.39
C HIS A 349 20.54 -10.54 -8.63
N LEU A 350 21.80 -10.63 -9.08
CA LEU A 350 22.54 -11.89 -9.15
C LEU A 350 22.58 -12.58 -7.77
N PRO A 351 22.43 -13.91 -7.68
CA PRO A 351 22.40 -14.65 -6.41
C PRO A 351 23.82 -14.88 -5.86
N TYR A 352 24.68 -13.88 -5.92
CA TYR A 352 26.09 -13.95 -5.53
C TYR A 352 26.36 -13.07 -4.31
N SER A 353 27.08 -13.62 -3.34
CA SER A 353 27.59 -12.84 -2.20
C SER A 353 28.61 -11.83 -2.70
N LEU A 354 28.30 -10.54 -2.55
CA LEU A 354 29.24 -9.45 -2.82
C LEU A 354 30.46 -9.58 -1.90
N MET A 355 31.64 -9.33 -2.45
CA MET A 355 32.91 -9.38 -1.76
C MET A 355 33.39 -7.99 -1.33
N GLU A 356 34.17 -8.01 -0.26
CA GLU A 356 34.84 -6.87 0.35
C GLU A 356 36.33 -7.18 0.45
N TYR A 357 37.18 -6.19 0.15
CA TYR A 357 38.63 -6.27 0.24
C TYR A 357 39.21 -5.06 0.97
N SER A 358 40.21 -5.26 1.82
CA SER A 358 40.92 -4.19 2.52
C SER A 358 42.43 -4.27 2.25
N VAL A 359 43.05 -3.10 2.04
CA VAL A 359 44.49 -2.98 1.76
C VAL A 359 45.08 -1.90 2.66
N LEU A 360 46.05 -2.28 3.50
CA LEU A 360 46.81 -1.38 4.37
C LEU A 360 48.17 -1.07 3.71
N VAL A 361 48.42 0.19 3.36
CA VAL A 361 49.58 0.61 2.55
C VAL A 361 50.25 1.85 3.13
N PRO A 362 51.51 2.18 2.78
CA PRO A 362 52.10 3.48 3.07
C PRO A 362 51.17 4.62 2.61
N ASN A 363 51.04 5.69 3.40
CA ASN A 363 50.09 6.78 3.13
C ASN A 363 50.42 7.57 1.84
N ASP A 364 51.62 7.40 1.29
CA ASP A 364 52.10 7.96 0.03
C ASP A 364 52.07 6.96 -1.14
N ALA A 365 51.61 5.72 -0.92
CA ALA A 365 51.47 4.71 -1.95
C ALA A 365 50.16 4.85 -2.74
N THR A 366 50.22 4.50 -4.03
CA THR A 366 49.06 4.46 -4.93
C THR A 366 48.48 3.04 -4.94
N VAL A 367 47.19 2.90 -4.62
CA VAL A 367 46.46 1.62 -4.70
C VAL A 367 45.64 1.57 -5.99
N SER A 368 45.64 0.43 -6.64
CA SER A 368 44.76 0.15 -7.78
C SER A 368 44.07 -1.21 -7.65
N ILE A 369 42.81 -1.26 -8.08
CA ILE A 369 41.99 -2.46 -8.15
C ILE A 369 41.52 -2.63 -9.59
N ASN A 370 41.76 -3.80 -10.17
CA ASN A 370 41.44 -4.14 -11.57
C ASN A 370 41.97 -3.10 -12.59
N GLY A 371 43.10 -2.46 -12.28
CA GLY A 371 43.71 -1.40 -13.09
C GLY A 371 43.12 0.01 -12.89
N ILE A 372 42.10 0.19 -12.04
CA ILE A 372 41.58 1.51 -11.65
C ILE A 372 42.30 1.97 -10.38
N VAL A 373 42.92 3.16 -10.42
CA VAL A 373 43.51 3.81 -9.24
C VAL A 373 42.39 4.27 -8.31
N LEU A 374 42.50 3.95 -7.03
CA LEU A 374 41.53 4.34 -6.01
C LEU A 374 41.72 5.79 -5.58
N GLY A 375 40.63 6.54 -5.44
CA GLY A 375 40.61 7.85 -4.80
C GLY A 375 40.38 7.80 -3.29
N ASP A 376 40.38 8.98 -2.66
CA ASP A 376 40.20 9.16 -1.22
C ASP A 376 38.86 8.60 -0.71
N GLU A 377 37.84 8.47 -1.58
CA GLU A 377 36.53 7.88 -1.25
C GLU A 377 36.60 6.41 -0.82
N TYR A 378 37.69 5.70 -1.14
CA TYR A 378 37.95 4.33 -0.69
C TYR A 378 38.79 4.27 0.60
N ILE A 379 39.24 5.40 1.14
CA ILE A 379 40.02 5.45 2.38
C ILE A 379 39.07 5.38 3.58
N THR A 380 39.26 4.37 4.43
CA THR A 380 38.48 4.16 5.66
C THR A 380 39.19 4.62 6.92
N GLU A 381 40.52 4.68 6.89
CA GLU A 381 41.38 5.02 8.02
C GLU A 381 42.72 5.53 7.46
N SER A 382 43.26 6.61 8.00
CA SER A 382 44.54 7.20 7.56
C SER A 382 45.32 7.76 8.75
N GLY A 383 46.62 7.99 8.57
CA GLY A 383 47.48 8.42 9.67
C GLY A 383 47.81 7.30 10.68
N ILE A 384 47.63 6.04 10.28
CA ILE A 384 47.89 4.86 11.12
C ILE A 384 49.40 4.72 11.32
N LEU A 385 49.89 4.55 12.55
CA LEU A 385 51.31 4.25 12.77
C LEU A 385 51.61 2.78 12.45
N TYR A 386 52.82 2.52 11.96
CA TYR A 386 53.35 1.15 11.87
C TYR A 386 53.44 0.53 13.26
N ASN A 387 53.08 -0.76 13.38
CA ASN A 387 53.05 -1.45 14.67
C ASN A 387 54.42 -1.39 15.36
N GLU A 388 55.49 -1.55 14.58
CA GLU A 388 56.90 -1.53 14.99
C GLU A 388 57.34 -0.25 15.71
N VAL A 389 56.61 0.87 15.53
CA VAL A 389 56.91 2.14 16.22
C VAL A 389 55.73 2.69 17.02
N SER A 390 54.60 1.98 17.05
CA SER A 390 53.34 2.47 17.64
C SER A 390 53.46 2.81 19.13
N GLU A 391 54.20 1.99 19.91
CA GLU A 391 54.46 2.22 21.33
C GLU A 391 55.35 3.45 21.60
N TYR A 392 56.09 3.93 20.59
CA TYR A 392 57.03 5.06 20.70
C TYR A 392 56.50 6.37 20.10
N SER A 393 55.19 6.43 19.79
CA SER A 393 54.54 7.55 19.10
C SER A 393 54.89 8.95 19.66
N ASP A 394 55.01 9.11 20.98
CA ASP A 394 55.36 10.38 21.66
C ASP A 394 56.77 10.91 21.34
N ILE A 395 57.68 10.09 20.79
CA ILE A 395 59.09 10.45 20.53
C ILE A 395 59.49 10.38 19.04
N LEU A 396 58.54 10.13 18.13
CA LEU A 396 58.79 10.11 16.69
C LEU A 396 58.78 11.53 16.10
N VAL A 397 59.68 11.78 15.15
CA VAL A 397 59.77 13.03 14.39
C VAL A 397 59.31 12.77 12.96
N ASN A 398 58.25 13.44 12.51
CA ASN A 398 57.64 13.26 11.18
C ASN A 398 57.40 11.77 10.85
N ALA A 399 56.67 11.07 11.74
CA ALA A 399 56.36 9.65 11.56
C ALA A 399 55.68 9.39 10.21
N LYS A 400 56.19 8.39 9.48
CA LYS A 400 55.51 7.82 8.32
C LYS A 400 54.29 7.05 8.81
N THR A 401 53.24 7.09 8.01
CA THR A 401 51.95 6.50 8.35
C THR A 401 51.45 5.58 7.26
N LEU A 402 50.51 4.74 7.62
CA LEU A 402 49.76 3.85 6.77
C LEU A 402 48.34 4.42 6.52
N CYS A 403 47.75 3.98 5.41
CA CYS A 403 46.40 4.27 4.98
C CYS A 403 45.67 2.97 4.64
N ARG A 404 44.41 2.85 5.04
CA ARG A 404 43.56 1.68 4.82
C ARG A 404 42.52 1.96 3.75
N TYR A 405 42.75 1.39 2.57
CA TYR A 405 41.76 1.34 1.51
C TYR A 405 40.79 0.19 1.74
N LYS A 406 39.52 0.40 1.36
CA LYS A 406 38.46 -0.61 1.43
C LYS A 406 37.62 -0.55 0.16
N ALA A 407 37.47 -1.69 -0.52
CA ALA A 407 36.62 -1.83 -1.69
C ALA A 407 35.49 -2.83 -1.39
N GLU A 408 34.26 -2.39 -1.60
CA GLU A 408 33.03 -3.14 -1.32
C GLU A 408 32.25 -3.39 -2.61
N GLY A 409 31.29 -4.33 -2.57
CA GLY A 409 30.36 -4.56 -3.67
C GLY A 409 30.96 -5.30 -4.89
N LEU A 410 32.09 -5.99 -4.72
CA LEU A 410 32.77 -6.69 -5.82
C LEU A 410 32.14 -8.06 -6.11
N LEU A 411 31.83 -8.36 -7.37
CA LEU A 411 31.33 -9.66 -7.81
C LEU A 411 32.44 -10.69 -8.06
N PHE A 412 33.65 -10.21 -8.36
CA PHE A 412 34.80 -11.05 -8.68
C PHE A 412 35.94 -10.84 -7.68
N LYS A 413 36.86 -11.81 -7.61
CA LYS A 413 38.12 -11.61 -6.90
C LYS A 413 38.92 -10.54 -7.68
N PRO A 414 39.25 -9.39 -7.07
CA PRO A 414 40.00 -8.35 -7.74
C PRO A 414 41.46 -8.73 -7.97
N GLU A 415 42.06 -8.13 -9.00
CA GLU A 415 43.49 -7.89 -9.06
C GLU A 415 43.81 -6.62 -8.25
N ILE A 416 44.68 -6.74 -7.26
CA ILE A 416 45.10 -5.61 -6.40
C ILE A 416 46.58 -5.36 -6.68
N ALA A 417 46.92 -4.13 -7.06
CA ALA A 417 48.30 -3.70 -7.26
C ALA A 417 48.55 -2.39 -6.52
N VAL A 418 49.68 -2.33 -5.81
CA VAL A 418 50.12 -1.16 -5.04
C VAL A 418 51.49 -0.73 -5.55
N VAL A 419 51.68 0.58 -5.64
CA VAL A 419 52.92 1.21 -6.13
C VAL A 419 53.36 2.24 -5.10
N ASP A 420 54.64 2.25 -4.74
CA ASP A 420 55.20 3.22 -3.80
C ASP A 420 55.27 4.64 -4.40
N SER A 421 55.67 5.61 -3.57
CA SER A 421 55.83 7.01 -3.99
C SER A 421 56.96 7.25 -4.99
N PHE A 422 57.79 6.24 -5.29
CA PHE A 422 58.84 6.28 -6.30
C PHE A 422 58.43 5.61 -7.63
N GLY A 423 57.24 4.98 -7.68
CA GLY A 423 56.75 4.26 -8.86
C GLY A 423 57.13 2.78 -8.92
N SER A 424 57.65 2.20 -7.83
CA SER A 424 58.02 0.78 -7.75
C SER A 424 56.84 -0.08 -7.27
N PRO A 425 56.61 -1.27 -7.84
CA PRO A 425 55.59 -2.19 -7.33
C PRO A 425 55.90 -2.66 -5.91
N CYS A 426 54.89 -2.60 -5.05
CA CYS A 426 54.95 -3.10 -3.68
C CYS A 426 54.59 -4.59 -3.60
N GLU A 427 55.32 -5.37 -2.81
CA GLU A 427 54.91 -6.74 -2.49
C GLU A 427 53.77 -6.75 -1.48
N LEU A 428 52.65 -7.38 -1.85
CA LEU A 428 51.46 -7.51 -0.99
C LEU A 428 51.51 -8.82 -0.20
N THR A 429 51.53 -8.68 1.13
CA THR A 429 51.35 -9.81 2.07
C THR A 429 49.87 -9.94 2.41
N ARG A 430 49.31 -11.15 2.29
CA ARG A 430 47.92 -11.44 2.67
C ARG A 430 47.83 -11.70 4.18
N THR A 431 47.16 -10.83 4.93
CA THR A 431 47.00 -10.94 6.40
C THR A 431 45.78 -11.76 6.80
N ALA A 432 44.69 -11.68 6.02
CA ALA A 432 43.47 -12.46 6.21
C ALA A 432 42.83 -12.83 4.87
N ALA A 433 41.60 -13.36 4.87
CA ALA A 433 40.97 -13.89 3.65
C ALA A 433 40.95 -12.85 2.50
N ASN A 434 40.52 -11.63 2.77
CA ASN A 434 40.46 -10.54 1.79
C ASN A 434 41.23 -9.29 2.26
N GLU A 435 42.17 -9.46 3.19
CA GLU A 435 43.01 -8.38 3.72
C GLU A 435 44.45 -8.54 3.27
N TYR A 436 45.03 -7.42 2.82
CA TYR A 436 46.39 -7.34 2.32
C TYR A 436 47.11 -6.17 2.98
N CYS A 437 48.42 -6.30 3.18
CA CYS A 437 49.28 -5.20 3.60
C CYS A 437 50.49 -5.05 2.66
N CYS A 438 50.91 -3.82 2.45
CA CYS A 438 52.21 -3.45 1.93
C CYS A 438 53.08 -3.02 3.10
N ASN A 439 54.20 -3.70 3.32
CA ASN A 439 55.19 -3.27 4.32
C ASN A 439 55.91 -2.00 3.84
N ALA A 440 56.57 -1.28 4.74
CA ALA A 440 57.41 -0.15 4.33
C ALA A 440 58.59 -0.61 3.46
N ALA A 441 58.93 0.16 2.43
CA ALA A 441 60.02 -0.16 1.53
C ALA A 441 61.40 0.01 2.21
N PRO A 442 62.39 -0.84 1.88
CA PRO A 442 63.76 -0.66 2.35
C PRO A 442 64.34 0.71 1.99
N SER A 443 65.07 1.30 2.92
CA SER A 443 65.68 2.63 2.89
C SER A 443 67.22 2.49 2.85
N PRO A 444 67.82 2.02 1.73
CA PRO A 444 69.24 1.65 1.65
C PRO A 444 70.21 2.81 1.94
N GLU A 445 69.77 4.05 1.79
CA GLU A 445 70.50 5.26 2.19
C GLU A 445 70.85 5.28 3.69
N LEU A 446 70.06 4.63 4.55
CA LEU A 446 70.34 4.54 5.99
C LEU A 446 71.59 3.71 6.31
N ILE A 447 71.94 2.74 5.47
CA ILE A 447 73.15 1.91 5.65
C ILE A 447 74.38 2.83 5.74
N GLY A 448 74.48 3.81 4.83
CA GLY A 448 75.61 4.76 4.81
C GLY A 448 75.71 5.69 6.03
N VAL A 449 74.65 5.77 6.85
CA VAL A 449 74.58 6.62 8.05
C VAL A 449 74.79 5.81 9.32
N TYR A 450 74.17 4.62 9.42
CA TYR A 450 74.03 3.90 10.68
C TYR A 450 74.74 2.53 10.74
N ASP A 451 75.27 2.00 9.63
CA ASP A 451 75.98 0.69 9.57
C ASP A 451 77.00 0.48 10.69
N GLN A 452 77.89 1.46 10.90
CA GLN A 452 78.92 1.36 11.93
C GLN A 452 78.32 1.30 13.34
N PHE A 453 77.33 2.13 13.66
CA PHE A 453 76.67 2.12 14.98
C PHE A 453 76.01 0.75 15.26
N THR A 454 75.32 0.20 14.26
CA THR A 454 74.65 -1.11 14.38
C THR A 454 75.65 -2.27 14.48
N LYS A 455 76.81 -2.18 13.82
CA LYS A 455 77.90 -3.16 13.96
C LYS A 455 78.61 -3.06 15.31
N ASP A 456 78.87 -1.84 15.80
CA ASP A 456 79.48 -1.61 17.11
C ASP A 456 78.60 -2.17 18.24
N PHE A 457 77.27 -2.02 18.13
CA PHE A 457 76.33 -2.70 19.03
C PHE A 457 76.45 -4.22 18.97
N ALA A 458 76.47 -4.81 17.77
CA ALA A 458 76.57 -6.26 17.62
C ALA A 458 77.89 -6.81 18.17
N VAL A 459 79.01 -6.09 18.00
CA VAL A 459 80.30 -6.41 18.63
C VAL A 459 80.18 -6.39 20.16
N ALA A 460 79.65 -5.32 20.74
CA ALA A 460 79.46 -5.22 22.19
C ALA A 460 78.52 -6.32 22.74
N MET A 461 77.49 -6.73 21.98
CA MET A 461 76.57 -7.81 22.37
C MET A 461 77.22 -9.20 22.28
N VAL A 462 78.08 -9.44 21.29
CA VAL A 462 78.90 -10.64 21.18
C VAL A 462 79.93 -10.70 22.31
N GLU A 463 80.62 -9.60 22.61
CA GLU A 463 81.57 -9.51 23.73
C GLU A 463 80.87 -9.70 25.09
N TYR A 464 79.67 -9.16 25.27
CA TYR A 464 78.85 -9.41 26.46
C TYR A 464 78.43 -10.89 26.60
N SER A 465 78.10 -11.56 25.51
CA SER A 465 77.65 -12.97 25.52
C SER A 465 78.79 -14.00 25.51
N MET A 466 79.99 -13.65 25.02
CA MET A 466 81.14 -14.57 24.87
C MET A 466 82.38 -14.21 25.71
N GLU A 467 82.45 -13.04 26.36
CA GLU A 467 83.55 -12.67 27.27
C GLU A 467 83.07 -12.40 28.71
N GLY A 468 81.96 -13.05 29.09
CA GLY A 468 81.26 -12.80 30.35
C GLY A 468 82.08 -13.01 31.63
N ARG A 469 82.71 -14.17 31.86
CA ARG A 469 83.15 -14.57 33.23
C ARG A 469 83.97 -13.52 33.98
N ASP A 470 84.95 -12.89 33.32
CA ASP A 470 85.83 -11.91 33.99
C ASP A 470 85.40 -10.44 33.73
N TYR A 471 84.57 -10.16 32.70
CA TYR A 471 84.22 -8.79 32.28
C TYR A 471 82.71 -8.51 32.17
N VAL A 472 81.81 -9.44 32.52
CA VAL A 472 80.35 -9.34 32.25
C VAL A 472 79.71 -8.02 32.70
N TYR A 473 80.11 -7.45 33.85
CA TYR A 473 79.56 -6.16 34.31
C TYR A 473 80.07 -4.97 33.49
N GLN A 474 81.30 -5.03 32.99
CA GLN A 474 81.84 -4.02 32.07
C GLN A 474 81.14 -4.16 30.72
N ASN A 475 81.15 -5.36 30.12
CA ASN A 475 80.56 -5.60 28.81
C ASN A 475 79.05 -5.33 28.81
N LEU A 476 78.33 -5.65 29.92
CA LEU A 476 76.94 -5.26 30.13
C LEU A 476 76.77 -3.74 30.09
N THR A 477 77.63 -3.00 30.79
CA THR A 477 77.57 -1.52 30.81
C THR A 477 77.84 -0.95 29.42
N GLU A 478 78.76 -1.54 28.67
CA GLU A 478 79.13 -1.12 27.31
C GLU A 478 78.01 -1.41 26.31
N VAL A 479 77.41 -2.61 26.30
CA VAL A 479 76.28 -2.90 25.41
C VAL A 479 74.99 -2.14 25.80
N LEU A 480 74.71 -1.95 27.09
CA LEU A 480 73.58 -1.11 27.53
C LEU A 480 73.79 0.38 27.22
N ALA A 481 75.01 0.83 26.89
CA ALA A 481 75.23 2.18 26.39
C ALA A 481 74.63 2.40 24.99
N PHE A 482 74.31 1.33 24.24
CA PHE A 482 73.60 1.41 22.96
C PHE A 482 72.08 1.42 23.11
N THR A 483 71.52 0.97 24.23
CA THR A 483 70.06 0.82 24.39
C THR A 483 69.39 2.03 25.05
N GLY A 484 68.09 2.20 24.80
CA GLY A 484 67.25 3.16 25.52
C GLY A 484 66.98 2.66 26.94
N PHE A 485 67.13 3.52 27.96
CA PHE A 485 66.90 3.10 29.34
C PHE A 485 65.48 2.55 29.53
N GLN A 486 65.37 1.35 30.14
CA GLN A 486 64.12 0.60 30.33
C GLN A 486 63.37 0.18 29.04
N SER A 487 63.98 0.32 27.86
CA SER A 487 63.41 -0.19 26.61
C SER A 487 63.35 -1.73 26.60
N ASN A 488 62.64 -2.30 25.64
CA ASN A 488 62.63 -3.75 25.39
C ASN A 488 64.06 -4.31 25.30
N ALA A 489 64.91 -3.72 24.45
CA ALA A 489 66.30 -4.12 24.27
C ALA A 489 67.13 -4.02 25.57
N TYR A 490 66.96 -2.94 26.34
CA TYR A 490 67.63 -2.79 27.63
C TYR A 490 67.27 -3.93 28.58
N ASN A 491 65.98 -4.24 28.72
CA ASN A 491 65.51 -5.26 29.65
C ASN A 491 65.93 -6.67 29.20
N VAL A 492 65.79 -6.99 27.90
CA VAL A 492 66.22 -8.28 27.32
C VAL A 492 67.70 -8.56 27.60
N ILE A 493 68.57 -7.56 27.41
CA ILE A 493 70.00 -7.70 27.66
C ILE A 493 70.29 -7.78 29.16
N ASN A 494 69.75 -6.84 29.96
CA ASN A 494 69.97 -6.78 31.40
C ASN A 494 69.56 -8.06 32.14
N ASP A 495 68.40 -8.63 31.80
CA ASP A 495 67.85 -9.80 32.48
C ASP A 495 68.61 -11.09 32.12
N SER A 496 69.36 -11.09 31.01
CA SER A 496 70.22 -12.21 30.61
C SER A 496 71.52 -12.35 31.43
N LEU A 497 71.85 -11.36 32.28
CA LEU A 497 73.10 -11.28 33.07
C LEU A 497 73.44 -12.55 33.84
N MET A 498 72.45 -13.20 34.46
CA MET A 498 72.68 -14.44 35.23
C MET A 498 73.12 -15.61 34.36
N GLY A 499 72.75 -15.63 33.08
CA GLY A 499 73.23 -16.62 32.10
C GLY A 499 74.65 -16.32 31.63
N MET A 500 74.97 -15.05 31.38
CA MET A 500 76.29 -14.64 30.84
C MET A 500 77.41 -14.73 31.88
N TYR A 501 77.11 -14.64 33.18
CA TYR A 501 78.10 -14.75 34.26
C TYR A 501 78.97 -16.03 34.22
N TRP A 502 78.44 -17.13 33.66
CA TRP A 502 79.14 -18.42 33.59
C TRP A 502 79.90 -18.66 32.29
N GLN A 503 79.85 -17.74 31.32
CA GLN A 503 80.48 -17.91 30.01
C GLN A 503 81.99 -17.71 30.08
N MET A 504 82.76 -18.70 29.63
CA MET A 504 84.23 -18.62 29.59
C MET A 504 84.68 -17.50 28.65
N ASN A 505 85.82 -16.88 28.92
CA ASN A 505 86.33 -15.82 28.05
C ASN A 505 86.86 -16.43 26.76
N HIS A 506 86.53 -15.80 25.64
CA HIS A 506 87.02 -16.18 24.32
C HIS A 506 88.03 -15.16 23.79
N LYS A 507 88.81 -15.58 22.80
CA LYS A 507 89.43 -14.70 21.83
C LYS A 507 88.58 -14.77 20.57
N LEU A 508 87.89 -13.68 20.26
CA LEU A 508 86.90 -13.63 19.18
C LEU A 508 87.54 -13.49 17.80
N SER A 509 86.83 -13.97 16.78
CA SER A 509 87.13 -13.79 15.36
C SER A 509 85.83 -13.83 14.56
N TYR A 510 85.56 -12.79 13.79
CA TYR A 510 84.34 -12.63 13.01
C TYR A 510 84.54 -13.20 11.60
N ASN A 511 83.75 -14.22 11.25
CA ASN A 511 83.70 -14.77 9.89
C ASN A 511 82.88 -13.84 8.98
N SER A 512 81.78 -13.31 9.50
CA SER A 512 80.96 -12.29 8.84
C SER A 512 80.30 -11.37 9.87
N LEU A 513 80.17 -10.09 9.51
CA LEU A 513 79.38 -9.09 10.23
C LEU A 513 78.90 -8.05 9.23
N TYR A 514 77.60 -8.02 8.96
CA TYR A 514 76.98 -7.06 8.03
C TYR A 514 75.55 -6.72 8.46
N THR A 515 75.00 -5.66 7.89
CA THR A 515 73.62 -5.24 8.13
C THR A 515 72.89 -5.06 6.80
N ASP A 516 71.58 -5.29 6.82
CA ASP A 516 70.68 -5.03 5.70
C ASP A 516 69.26 -4.74 6.20
N ASN A 517 68.28 -4.77 5.29
CA ASN A 517 66.86 -4.60 5.61
C ASN A 517 66.53 -3.34 6.44
N TYR A 518 67.19 -2.21 6.15
CA TYR A 518 66.91 -0.95 6.82
C TYR A 518 65.54 -0.41 6.39
N ILE A 519 64.65 -0.11 7.32
CA ILE A 519 63.31 0.42 7.04
C ILE A 519 63.09 1.69 7.89
N SER A 520 62.95 2.85 7.25
CA SER A 520 62.64 4.11 7.93
C SER A 520 61.13 4.23 8.22
N TYR A 521 60.78 4.46 9.49
CA TYR A 521 59.43 4.71 9.99
C TYR A 521 59.19 6.15 10.43
N ALA A 522 60.24 6.93 10.68
CA ALA A 522 60.22 8.36 10.99
C ALA A 522 61.56 8.99 10.58
N ASP A 523 61.70 10.33 10.64
CA ASP A 523 62.98 11.02 10.41
C ASP A 523 64.06 10.55 11.41
N ASN A 524 63.65 10.12 12.60
CA ASN A 524 64.51 9.68 13.70
C ASN A 524 64.35 8.19 14.07
N ALA A 525 63.61 7.38 13.30
CA ALA A 525 63.34 5.97 13.66
C ALA A 525 63.43 5.01 12.46
N PHE A 526 64.13 3.90 12.66
CA PHE A 526 64.27 2.83 11.66
C PHE A 526 64.46 1.46 12.31
N THR A 527 64.11 0.38 11.60
CA THR A 527 64.60 -0.97 11.92
C THR A 527 65.69 -1.40 10.96
N CYS A 528 66.51 -2.38 11.36
CA CYS A 528 67.42 -3.10 10.46
C CYS A 528 67.75 -4.49 11.01
N ASP A 529 68.22 -5.37 10.13
CA ASP A 529 68.72 -6.70 10.48
C ASP A 529 70.26 -6.69 10.53
N ILE A 530 70.83 -7.24 11.61
CA ILE A 530 72.29 -7.33 11.83
C ILE A 530 72.70 -8.80 11.86
N HIS A 531 73.44 -9.23 10.84
CA HIS A 531 73.87 -10.61 10.63
C HIS A 531 75.30 -10.80 11.14
N PHE A 532 75.53 -11.83 11.94
CA PHE A 532 76.86 -12.16 12.46
C PHE A 532 77.14 -13.66 12.43
N ASP A 533 78.41 -14.01 12.20
CA ASP A 533 78.98 -15.34 12.42
C ASP A 533 80.35 -15.17 13.10
N VAL A 534 80.46 -15.68 14.33
CA VAL A 534 81.59 -15.46 15.23
C VAL A 534 82.10 -16.78 15.78
N VAL A 535 83.43 -16.90 15.77
CA VAL A 535 84.18 -18.01 16.36
C VAL A 535 84.97 -17.49 17.56
N GLY A 536 84.81 -18.10 18.72
CA GLY A 536 85.57 -17.80 19.93
C GLY A 536 86.51 -18.93 20.31
N GLU A 537 87.81 -18.67 20.44
CA GLU A 537 88.75 -19.62 21.05
C GLU A 537 88.80 -19.42 22.57
N ARG A 538 88.52 -20.46 23.38
CA ARG A 538 88.50 -20.35 24.85
C ARG A 538 89.89 -20.04 25.42
N ILE A 539 90.03 -18.89 26.10
CA ILE A 539 91.31 -18.47 26.69
C ILE A 539 91.78 -19.46 27.76
N GLN A 540 90.87 -19.99 28.57
CA GLN A 540 91.21 -20.97 29.62
C GLN A 540 91.47 -22.39 29.07
N TYR A 541 91.11 -22.67 27.81
CA TYR A 541 91.28 -23.97 27.15
C TYR A 541 91.68 -23.78 25.66
N PRO A 542 92.93 -23.36 25.37
CA PRO A 542 93.38 -23.09 23.99
C PRO A 542 93.11 -24.28 23.05
N GLY A 543 92.66 -23.97 21.84
CA GLY A 543 92.21 -24.96 20.86
C GLY A 543 90.78 -25.48 21.04
N ARG A 544 90.01 -25.08 22.06
CA ARG A 544 88.55 -25.28 22.10
C ARG A 544 87.83 -24.07 21.52
N MET A 545 86.96 -24.33 20.55
CA MET A 545 86.21 -23.31 19.80
C MET A 545 84.72 -23.37 20.17
N ASP A 546 84.14 -22.22 20.50
CA ASP A 546 82.68 -22.03 20.57
C ASP A 546 82.25 -21.15 19.38
N TYR A 547 81.02 -21.35 18.91
CA TYR A 547 80.47 -20.71 17.71
C TYR A 547 79.17 -20.00 18.03
N SER A 548 79.00 -18.77 17.54
CA SER A 548 77.79 -17.97 17.71
C SER A 548 77.44 -17.30 16.39
N ALA A 549 76.26 -17.61 15.84
CA ALA A 549 75.78 -17.05 14.59
C ALA A 549 74.26 -16.80 14.66
N GLY A 550 73.80 -15.72 14.04
CA GLY A 550 72.41 -15.33 14.06
C GLY A 550 72.15 -13.95 13.46
N ILE A 551 70.91 -13.51 13.64
CA ILE A 551 70.42 -12.19 13.22
C ILE A 551 69.89 -11.47 14.46
N TYR A 552 70.36 -10.24 14.70
CA TYR A 552 69.71 -9.31 15.61
C TYR A 552 68.82 -8.38 14.80
N LYS A 553 67.51 -8.39 15.08
CA LYS A 553 66.56 -7.44 14.50
C LYS A 553 66.36 -6.33 15.51
N VAL A 554 66.67 -5.10 15.13
CA VAL A 554 66.69 -3.96 16.06
C VAL A 554 65.77 -2.85 15.59
N LEU A 555 65.05 -2.22 16.53
CA LEU A 555 64.45 -0.91 16.34
C LEU A 555 65.39 0.15 16.91
N CYS A 556 65.82 1.09 16.08
CA CYS A 556 66.63 2.23 16.46
C CYS A 556 65.79 3.51 16.46
N ILE A 557 65.91 4.31 17.54
CA ILE A 557 65.32 5.66 17.62
C ILE A 557 66.37 6.65 18.09
N GLU A 558 66.53 7.76 17.38
CA GLU A 558 67.37 8.88 17.78
C GLU A 558 66.60 9.84 18.69
N THR A 559 67.10 10.00 19.92
CA THR A 559 66.54 10.90 20.92
C THR A 559 67.63 11.81 21.50
N GLY A 560 67.37 13.11 21.57
CA GLY A 560 68.34 14.08 22.10
C GLY A 560 69.67 14.17 21.35
N GLY A 561 69.72 13.78 20.06
CA GLY A 561 70.94 13.74 19.26
C GLY A 561 71.82 12.51 19.54
N THR A 562 71.25 11.43 20.09
CA THR A 562 71.92 10.14 20.25
C THR A 562 70.97 9.03 19.82
N ILE A 563 71.43 8.19 18.88
CA ILE A 563 70.73 6.99 18.45
C ILE A 563 70.78 5.91 19.52
N LYS A 564 69.64 5.25 19.75
CA LYS A 564 69.46 4.21 20.76
C LYS A 564 68.66 3.04 20.20
N ILE A 565 69.02 1.83 20.61
CA ILE A 565 68.26 0.61 20.31
C ILE A 565 67.15 0.47 21.35
N MET A 566 65.91 0.49 20.87
CA MET A 566 64.70 0.42 21.67
C MET A 566 64.20 -1.01 21.78
N GLU A 567 64.19 -1.77 20.68
CA GLU A 567 63.78 -3.17 20.63
C GLU A 567 64.87 -4.07 20.07
N LEU A 568 64.91 -5.30 20.57
CA LEU A 568 65.85 -6.34 20.15
C LEU A 568 65.14 -7.69 20.07
N SER A 569 65.06 -8.25 18.86
CA SER A 569 64.76 -9.67 18.64
C SER A 569 66.04 -10.39 18.23
N ILE A 570 66.20 -11.63 18.71
CA ILE A 570 67.40 -12.45 18.46
C ILE A 570 66.97 -13.75 17.78
N GLU A 571 67.39 -13.93 16.53
CA GLU A 571 67.19 -15.15 15.75
C GLU A 571 68.53 -15.90 15.65
N THR A 572 68.81 -16.79 16.61
CA THR A 572 70.03 -17.63 16.59
C THR A 572 69.91 -18.78 15.60
N ALA A 573 70.95 -19.03 14.80
CA ALA A 573 71.04 -20.25 14.02
C ALA A 573 71.17 -21.47 14.95
N SER A 574 70.27 -22.45 14.83
CA SER A 574 70.30 -23.66 15.66
C SER A 574 71.41 -24.62 15.22
N ASN A 575 72.65 -24.36 15.66
CA ASN A 575 73.81 -25.22 15.46
C ASN A 575 73.74 -26.49 16.33
N SER A 576 72.83 -27.40 15.98
CA SER A 576 72.90 -28.80 16.39
C SER A 576 73.97 -29.52 15.56
N ALA A 577 75.25 -29.25 15.85
CA ALA A 577 76.39 -29.83 15.15
C ALA A 577 77.52 -30.24 16.13
N ASN A 578 77.42 -31.49 16.57
CA ASN A 578 78.50 -32.39 17.02
C ASN A 578 79.23 -32.14 18.35
N ALA A 579 79.08 -33.12 19.24
CA ALA A 579 80.12 -33.57 20.16
C ALA A 579 80.01 -35.09 20.40
N GLU A 580 80.20 -35.89 19.34
CA GLU A 580 80.62 -37.29 19.47
C GLU A 580 82.04 -37.42 18.88
N GLU A 581 83.02 -37.62 19.76
CA GLU A 581 84.32 -38.25 19.49
C GLU A 581 84.74 -39.07 20.73
#